data_AF-A0A800IHB5-F1
#
_entry.id   AF-A0A800IHB5-F1
#
_cell.length_a   1.000
_cell.length_b   1.000
_cell.length_c   1.000
_cell.angle_alpha   90.00
_cell.angle_beta   90.00
_cell.angle_gamma   90.00
#
_symmetry.space_group_name_H-M   'P 1'
#
loop_
_entity.id
_entity.type
_entity.pdbx_description
1 polymer ?
#
loop_
_entity_poly.entity_id
_entity_poly.type
_entity_poly.pdbx_seq_one_letter_code
_entity_poly.pdbx_strand_id
1 'polypeptide(L)'
;SGEMAYEGYATSEHATDIWQTVVDAGQAYDIVPYGLETLGALRIEKGHVTGAELDGRVTLGDVHMDGMASKKKWFVGKNLKDREGMVHPDRPQLVGLKSVDPRTPIATGSILVTDANAGAGA
;
A
#
# COMPACT_ATOMS: atom_id res chain seq x y z
N SER A 1 -7.27 5.71 1.39
CA SER A 1 -6.94 7.08 0.95
C SER A 1 -6.38 7.95 2.06
N GLY A 2 -6.57 7.62 3.35
CA GLY A 2 -6.15 8.49 4.46
C GLY A 2 -7.00 9.77 4.63
N GLU A 3 -8.04 9.91 3.81
CA GLU A 3 -9.04 10.97 3.90
C GLU A 3 -10.22 10.50 4.75
N MET A 4 -11.11 11.42 5.13
CA MET A 4 -12.39 11.06 5.76
C MET A 4 -13.19 10.16 4.82
N ALA A 5 -13.59 8.99 5.31
CA ALA A 5 -14.26 7.99 4.50
C ALA A 5 -15.30 7.22 5.32
N TYR A 6 -16.32 6.73 4.61
CA TYR A 6 -17.36 5.87 5.15
C TYR A 6 -17.50 4.65 4.22
N GLU A 7 -17.60 3.46 4.81
CA GLU A 7 -17.86 2.21 4.08
C GLU A 7 -19.26 1.69 4.44
N GLY A 8 -20.13 1.59 3.43
CA GLY A 8 -21.47 1.05 3.57
C GLY A 8 -21.51 -0.44 3.22
N TYR A 9 -22.09 -1.26 4.10
CA TYR A 9 -22.26 -2.70 3.89
C TYR A 9 -23.75 -3.03 3.77
N ALA A 10 -24.13 -3.71 2.69
CA ALA A 10 -25.52 -4.10 2.40
C ALA A 10 -25.56 -5.43 1.63
N THR A 11 -26.75 -6.02 1.51
CA THR A 11 -26.98 -7.15 0.59
C THR A 11 -26.77 -6.69 -0.84
N SER A 12 -26.23 -7.58 -1.68
CA SER A 12 -25.91 -7.26 -3.08
C SER A 12 -27.12 -6.84 -3.91
N GLU A 13 -28.33 -7.28 -3.52
CA GLU A 13 -29.60 -6.89 -4.14
C GLU A 13 -29.85 -5.38 -4.12
N HIS A 14 -29.29 -4.66 -3.14
CA HIS A 14 -29.46 -3.21 -3.00
C HIS A 14 -28.26 -2.41 -3.52
N ALA A 15 -27.24 -3.05 -4.10
CA ALA A 15 -25.98 -2.38 -4.45
C ALA A 15 -26.20 -1.22 -5.45
N THR A 16 -27.00 -1.43 -6.50
CA THR A 16 -27.30 -0.41 -7.50
C THR A 16 -28.08 0.77 -6.92
N ASP A 17 -29.09 0.48 -6.09
CA ASP A 17 -29.94 1.52 -5.48
C ASP A 17 -29.13 2.39 -4.52
N ILE A 18 -28.27 1.78 -3.70
CA ILE A 18 -27.37 2.48 -2.79
C ILE A 18 -26.38 3.34 -3.58
N TRP A 19 -25.76 2.77 -4.61
CA TRP A 19 -24.82 3.50 -5.46
C TRP A 19 -25.48 4.74 -6.08
N GLN A 20 -26.64 4.58 -6.70
CA GLN A 20 -27.36 5.70 -7.33
C GLN A 20 -27.74 6.76 -6.30
N THR A 21 -28.24 6.35 -5.13
CA THR A 21 -28.60 7.26 -4.04
C THR A 21 -27.41 8.10 -3.58
N VAL A 22 -26.24 7.48 -3.43
CA VAL A 22 -25.01 8.18 -3.01
C VAL A 22 -24.54 9.15 -4.08
N VAL A 23 -24.54 8.74 -5.35
CA VAL A 23 -24.15 9.60 -6.48
C VAL A 23 -25.08 10.80 -6.59
N ASP A 24 -26.40 10.59 -6.52
CA ASP A 24 -27.40 11.66 -6.63
C ASP A 24 -27.27 12.66 -5.47
N ALA A 25 -27.15 12.19 -4.23
CA ALA A 25 -26.94 13.05 -3.07
C ALA A 25 -25.59 13.80 -3.13
N GLY A 26 -24.58 13.17 -3.74
CA GLY A 26 -23.24 13.72 -3.89
C GLY A 26 -23.10 14.78 -4.99
N GLN A 27 -24.06 14.92 -5.90
CA GLN A 27 -23.99 15.91 -7.00
C GLN A 27 -23.80 17.34 -6.47
N ALA A 28 -24.43 17.68 -5.34
CA ALA A 28 -24.28 18.99 -4.70
C ALA A 28 -22.86 19.27 -4.18
N TYR A 29 -21.99 18.25 -4.14
CA TYR A 29 -20.62 18.30 -3.63
C TYR A 29 -19.58 17.89 -4.69
N ASP A 30 -19.96 17.89 -5.97
CA ASP A 30 -19.11 17.48 -7.09
C ASP A 30 -18.54 16.06 -6.90
N ILE A 31 -19.37 15.11 -6.43
CA ILE A 31 -18.94 13.72 -6.23
C ILE A 31 -18.34 13.13 -7.51
N VAL A 32 -17.18 12.49 -7.38
CA VAL A 32 -16.49 11.83 -8.49
C VAL A 32 -16.37 10.33 -8.19
N PRO A 33 -17.04 9.46 -8.97
CA PRO A 33 -16.77 8.04 -8.95
C PRO A 33 -15.32 7.79 -9.39
N TYR A 34 -14.60 6.96 -8.64
CA TYR A 34 -13.24 6.58 -8.99
C TYR A 34 -13.03 5.07 -8.86
N GLY A 35 -12.09 4.54 -9.64
CA GLY A 35 -11.79 3.12 -9.72
C GLY A 35 -10.48 2.74 -9.04
N LEU A 36 -9.98 1.56 -9.41
CA LEU A 36 -8.78 0.96 -8.80
C LEU A 36 -7.51 1.79 -9.01
N GLU A 37 -7.33 2.44 -10.16
CA GLU A 37 -6.15 3.25 -10.44
C GLU A 37 -6.04 4.45 -9.49
N THR A 38 -7.12 5.22 -9.32
CA THR A 38 -7.17 6.33 -8.38
C THR A 38 -6.99 5.84 -6.94
N LEU A 39 -7.62 4.71 -6.57
CA LEU A 39 -7.40 4.11 -5.26
C LEU A 39 -5.92 3.73 -5.03
N GLY A 40 -5.27 3.20 -6.07
CA GLY A 40 -3.85 2.87 -6.11
C GLY A 40 -2.95 4.09 -5.92
N ALA A 41 -3.27 5.22 -6.54
CA ALA A 41 -2.54 6.47 -6.31
C ALA A 41 -2.72 6.97 -4.87
N LEU A 42 -3.96 7.09 -4.39
CA LEU A 42 -4.28 7.62 -3.06
C LEU A 42 -3.67 6.77 -1.93
N ARG A 43 -3.58 5.45 -2.10
CA ARG A 43 -2.96 4.58 -1.08
C ARG A 43 -1.44 4.72 -1.06
N ILE A 44 -0.79 4.95 -2.21
CA ILE A 44 0.65 5.19 -2.30
C ILE A 44 1.02 6.49 -1.59
N GLU A 45 0.24 7.56 -1.79
CA GLU A 45 0.45 8.86 -1.13
C GLU A 45 0.48 8.75 0.40
N LYS A 46 -0.25 7.79 0.95
CA LYS A 46 -0.32 7.55 2.39
C LYS A 46 0.53 6.37 2.85
N GLY A 47 1.36 5.78 1.99
CA GLY A 47 2.20 4.63 2.31
C GLY A 47 1.43 3.38 2.77
N HIS A 48 0.16 3.23 2.37
CA HIS A 48 -0.61 2.05 2.74
C HIS A 48 -0.18 0.85 1.90
N VAL A 49 0.19 -0.23 2.58
CA VAL A 49 0.64 -1.47 1.95
C VAL A 49 -0.52 -2.30 1.44
N THR A 50 -0.29 -2.98 0.32
CA THR A 50 -1.21 -3.93 -0.30
C THR A 50 -0.45 -5.20 -0.70
N GLY A 51 -1.08 -6.09 -1.47
CA GLY A 51 -0.40 -7.24 -2.06
C GLY A 51 0.81 -6.88 -2.93
N ALA A 52 0.88 -5.66 -3.48
CA ALA A 52 2.02 -5.21 -4.29
C ALA A 52 3.32 -5.10 -3.48
N GLU A 53 3.24 -4.73 -2.20
CA GLU A 53 4.40 -4.63 -1.30
C GLU A 53 4.61 -5.91 -0.47
N LEU A 54 3.58 -6.76 -0.34
CA LEU A 54 3.61 -7.97 0.47
C LEU A 54 3.89 -9.21 -0.40
N ASP A 55 5.11 -9.30 -0.92
CA ASP A 55 5.55 -10.31 -1.90
C ASP A 55 5.89 -11.70 -1.33
N GLY A 56 5.60 -11.91 -0.04
CA GLY A 56 5.92 -13.15 0.70
C GLY A 56 7.32 -13.21 1.31
N ARG A 57 8.20 -12.24 1.03
CA ARG A 57 9.54 -12.10 1.66
C ARG A 57 9.60 -10.99 2.70
N VAL A 58 8.59 -10.11 2.66
CA VAL A 58 8.44 -8.93 3.51
C VAL A 58 7.89 -9.30 4.89
N THR A 59 8.51 -8.73 5.92
CA THR A 59 8.09 -8.83 7.32
C THR A 59 7.34 -7.56 7.76
N LEU A 60 6.67 -7.61 8.91
CA LEU A 60 6.06 -6.41 9.51
C LEU A 60 7.07 -5.29 9.79
N GLY A 61 8.33 -5.64 10.10
CA GLY A 61 9.38 -4.66 10.32
C GLY A 61 9.72 -3.90 9.04
N ASP A 62 9.86 -4.65 7.93
CA ASP A 62 10.21 -4.10 6.61
C ASP A 62 9.20 -3.07 6.09
N VAL A 63 7.94 -3.14 6.53
CA VAL A 63 6.87 -2.19 6.17
C VAL A 63 6.47 -1.26 7.31
N HIS A 64 7.28 -1.16 8.36
CA HIS A 64 7.03 -0.27 9.51
C HIS A 64 5.70 -0.53 10.26
N MET A 65 5.27 -1.79 10.29
CA MET A 65 4.05 -2.26 10.98
C MET A 65 4.36 -3.20 12.15
N ASP A 66 5.60 -3.27 12.62
CA ASP A 66 6.00 -4.10 13.77
C ASP A 66 5.22 -3.75 15.05
N GLY A 67 4.83 -2.48 15.20
CA GLY A 67 3.98 -2.00 16.29
C GLY A 67 2.59 -2.65 16.34
N MET A 68 2.09 -3.19 15.23
CA MET A 68 0.82 -3.92 15.18
C MET A 68 0.93 -5.37 15.69
N ALA A 69 2.15 -5.90 15.77
CA ALA A 69 2.38 -7.23 16.29
C ALA A 69 2.20 -7.28 17.82
N SER A 70 1.41 -8.23 18.31
CA SER A 70 1.19 -8.35 19.76
C SER A 70 2.48 -8.71 20.49
N LYS A 71 2.93 -7.84 21.40
CA LYS A 71 4.02 -8.15 22.33
C LYS A 71 3.60 -9.20 23.36
N LYS A 72 2.33 -9.18 23.78
CA LYS A 72 1.79 -10.03 24.86
C LYS A 72 1.24 -11.37 24.38
N LYS A 73 0.35 -11.38 23.41
CA LYS A 73 -0.34 -12.60 22.94
C LYS A 73 0.52 -13.33 21.91
N TRP A 74 0.37 -14.66 21.84
CA TRP A 74 0.97 -15.45 20.77
C TRP A 74 0.16 -15.31 19.47
N PHE A 75 0.82 -15.37 18.32
CA PHE A 75 0.22 -15.35 16.99
C PHE A 75 1.08 -16.13 15.97
N VAL A 76 0.48 -16.55 14.87
CA VAL A 76 1.18 -17.28 13.79
C VAL A 76 2.29 -16.39 13.23
N GLY A 77 3.53 -16.88 13.24
CA GLY A 77 4.72 -16.13 12.82
C GLY A 77 5.46 -15.41 13.94
N LYS A 78 4.92 -15.35 15.18
CA LYS A 78 5.56 -14.64 16.31
C LYS A 78 7.00 -15.07 16.58
N ASN A 79 7.28 -16.37 16.53
CA ASN A 79 8.63 -16.89 16.76
C ASN A 79 9.53 -16.80 15.51
N LEU A 80 8.93 -16.80 14.32
CA LEU A 80 9.67 -16.76 13.05
C LEU A 80 10.24 -15.37 12.79
N LYS A 81 9.54 -14.31 13.21
CA LYS A 81 9.93 -12.91 12.99
C LYS A 81 11.26 -12.55 13.68
N ASP A 82 11.66 -13.30 14.72
CA ASP A 82 12.86 -13.02 15.53
C ASP A 82 14.09 -13.84 15.07
N ARG A 83 13.98 -14.60 13.97
CA ARG A 83 15.12 -15.32 13.38
C ARG A 83 16.15 -14.32 12.85
N GLU A 84 17.43 -14.69 12.92
CA GLU A 84 18.57 -13.85 12.51
C GLU A 84 18.36 -13.13 11.17
N GLY A 85 17.97 -13.85 10.10
CA GLY A 85 17.73 -13.25 8.79
C GLY A 85 16.48 -12.35 8.70
N MET A 86 15.56 -12.43 9.66
CA MET A 86 14.33 -11.60 9.73
C MET A 86 14.52 -10.32 10.54
N VAL A 87 15.60 -10.23 11.33
CA VAL A 87 15.97 -9.04 12.13
C VAL A 87 17.29 -8.41 11.68
N HIS A 88 17.85 -8.88 10.56
CA HIS A 88 19.11 -8.36 10.03
C HIS A 88 18.97 -6.86 9.71
N PRO A 89 19.94 -6.00 10.09
CA PRO A 89 19.83 -4.55 9.90
C PRO A 89 19.76 -4.14 8.42
N ASP A 90 20.36 -4.92 7.52
CA ASP A 90 20.40 -4.62 6.09
C ASP A 90 19.18 -5.14 5.29
N ARG A 91 18.10 -5.56 5.97
CA ARG A 91 16.88 -5.95 5.26
C ARG A 91 16.26 -4.76 4.52
N PRO A 92 15.77 -4.95 3.28
CA PRO A 92 15.07 -3.89 2.56
C PRO A 92 13.90 -3.34 3.37
N GLN A 93 13.84 -2.02 3.51
CA GLN A 93 12.74 -1.30 4.15
C GLN A 93 11.90 -0.60 3.08
N LEU A 94 10.58 -0.63 3.24
CA LEU A 94 9.65 0.05 2.36
C LEU A 94 9.77 1.57 2.55
N VAL A 95 10.12 2.28 1.48
CA VAL A 95 10.25 3.74 1.49
C VAL A 95 9.47 4.37 0.34
N GLY A 96 9.10 5.64 0.51
CA GLY A 96 8.57 6.46 -0.59
C GLY A 96 9.71 6.99 -1.46
N LEU A 97 9.54 6.89 -2.78
CA LEU A 97 10.47 7.45 -3.75
C LEU A 97 9.80 8.59 -4.52
N LYS A 98 10.56 9.65 -4.77
CA LYS A 98 10.14 10.77 -5.61
C LYS A 98 11.18 10.97 -6.70
N SER A 99 10.73 10.98 -7.95
CA SER A 99 11.59 11.30 -9.09
C SER A 99 12.11 12.74 -8.98
N VAL A 100 13.37 12.93 -9.36
CA VAL A 100 13.97 14.27 -9.44
C VAL A 100 13.42 15.07 -10.62
N ASP A 101 13.02 14.40 -11.72
CA ASP A 101 12.27 15.01 -12.81
C ASP A 101 10.80 14.55 -12.73
N PRO A 102 9.84 15.44 -12.39
CA PRO A 102 8.43 15.09 -12.27
C PRO A 102 7.80 14.63 -13.60
N ARG A 103 8.45 14.87 -14.74
CA ARG A 103 8.00 14.39 -16.06
C ARG A 103 8.45 12.97 -16.35
N THR A 104 9.35 12.42 -15.54
CA THR A 104 9.87 11.06 -15.67
C THR A 104 9.43 10.24 -14.46
N PRO A 105 8.24 9.62 -14.52
CA PRO A 105 7.77 8.77 -13.44
C PRO A 105 8.65 7.52 -13.31
N ILE A 106 8.80 7.03 -12.07
CA ILE A 106 9.49 5.78 -11.80
C ILE A 106 8.55 4.64 -12.17
N ALA A 107 8.93 3.79 -13.12
CA ALA A 107 8.13 2.66 -13.52
C ALA A 107 8.10 1.59 -12.41
N THR A 108 6.95 0.96 -12.20
CA THR A 108 6.84 -0.20 -11.31
C THR A 108 7.81 -1.31 -11.73
N GLY A 109 8.51 -1.90 -10.76
CA GLY A 109 9.51 -2.94 -11.01
C GLY A 109 10.90 -2.40 -11.40
N SER A 110 11.10 -1.08 -11.40
CA SER A 110 12.43 -0.49 -11.57
C SER A 110 13.40 -0.97 -10.48
N ILE A 111 14.66 -1.20 -10.87
CA ILE A 111 15.73 -1.61 -9.96
C ILE A 111 16.46 -0.35 -9.49
N LEU A 112 16.65 -0.22 -8.17
CA LEU A 112 17.50 0.83 -7.59
C LEU A 112 18.96 0.40 -7.65
N VAL A 113 19.80 1.25 -8.25
CA VAL A 113 21.24 1.05 -8.38
C VAL A 113 21.98 2.26 -7.84
N THR A 114 23.18 2.05 -7.30
CA THR A 114 24.06 3.14 -6.84
C THR A 114 24.93 3.70 -7.95
N ASP A 115 25.19 2.91 -8.99
CA ASP A 115 25.94 3.32 -10.18
C ASP A 115 24.99 3.63 -11.34
N ALA A 116 25.08 4.85 -11.89
CA ALA A 116 24.29 5.28 -13.03
C ALA A 116 24.59 4.49 -14.32
N ASN A 117 25.73 3.79 -14.38
CA ASN A 117 26.13 2.93 -15.50
C ASN A 117 25.85 1.45 -15.26
N ALA A 118 25.16 1.08 -14.19
CA ALA A 118 24.80 -0.31 -13.93
C ALA A 118 23.89 -0.82 -15.06
N GLY A 119 24.43 -1.71 -15.91
CA GLY A 119 23.66 -2.40 -16.92
C GLY A 119 22.66 -3.37 -16.29
N ALA A 120 21.55 -3.64 -16.99
CA ALA A 120 20.61 -4.70 -16.63
C ALA A 120 21.27 -6.08 -16.84
N GLY A 121 22.12 -6.50 -15.90
CA GLY A 121 22.81 -7.77 -15.95
C GLY A 121 24.25 -7.69 -15.43
N ALA A 122 24.40 -7.87 -14.11
CA ALA A 122 25.58 -8.43 -13.47
C ALA A 122 25.10 -9.40 -12.38
#